data_AF-A0A7T7AM25-F1
#
_entry.id   AF-A0A7T7AM25-F1
#
_cell.length_a   1.000
_cell.length_b   1.000
_cell.length_c   1.000
_cell.angle_alpha   90.00
_cell.angle_beta   90.00
_cell.angle_gamma   90.00
#
_symmetry.space_group_name_H-M   'P 1'
#
loop_
_entity.id
_entity.type
_entity.pdbx_description
1 polymer ?
#
loop_
_entity_poly.entity_id
_entity_poly.type
_entity_poly.pdbx_seq_one_letter_code
_entity_poly.pdbx_strand_id
1 'polypeptide(L)'
;MKLDMFQFIDSSVDYINTKKDFINYVAKEVNRFFYKLLENDDFFLNSNYRIKMDNSIKEKMLRQNFFNKLDHPREVLDYLNDIVGVRLECRFNSDEEIIFNRIKEAFHIKGDGEYFKTKFNDNIFLNMSEEQPQYQKNGFEIYKIDGKFIDGEEELLFELQIKSMVNVFWGEIDHRILYKNFNYMITEDFIRNIMYSIKSNLEMVDNQLNTIYNRLKDIEESKTENTKSQLKSILSKSVHDTYILKLKNETGLLIDLRLISDLVVDFLFAKLKIDDDISFNNSIIELFDTINQLNRKKMVFGKNIVIDNIKYRNNLNKKLGKVMENSINKDFRWNLCLKIIFDLIKDEDSVVFVQFVDYIVHTISYRVGKAVKDINLSKRDRHKLKYDLLNIIIEFYCRDFDINYFNIEDMRKLQENIEKFLENISKPEDLLDLDIEEFEDMLYKQYIYANRVIKE
;
A
#
# COMPACT_ATOMS: atom_id res chain seq x y z
N MET A 1 -19.00 23.93 53.79
CA MET A 1 -19.55 22.60 53.41
C MET A 1 -19.25 22.39 51.93
N LYS A 2 -18.65 21.25 51.56
CA LYS A 2 -18.55 20.83 50.14
C LYS A 2 -19.94 20.34 49.70
N LEU A 3 -20.32 20.58 48.43
CA LEU A 3 -21.54 19.99 47.84
C LEU A 3 -21.50 18.45 47.97
N ASP A 4 -22.66 17.82 48.14
CA ASP A 4 -22.80 16.35 48.29
C ASP A 4 -22.10 15.58 47.17
N MET A 5 -22.13 16.13 45.94
CA MET A 5 -21.37 15.63 44.79
C MET A 5 -19.87 15.48 45.09
N PHE A 6 -19.22 16.48 45.67
CA PHE A 6 -17.78 16.42 45.96
C PHE A 6 -17.49 15.41 47.07
N GLN A 7 -18.39 15.26 48.05
CA GLN A 7 -18.25 14.24 49.08
C GLN A 7 -18.35 12.83 48.49
N PHE A 8 -19.31 12.60 47.59
CA PHE A 8 -19.44 11.35 46.85
C PHE A 8 -18.17 11.02 46.06
N ILE A 9 -17.65 12.00 45.30
CA ILE A 9 -16.43 11.83 44.49
C ILE A 9 -15.22 11.51 45.38
N ASP A 10 -14.99 12.29 46.44
CA ASP A 10 -13.86 12.07 47.34
C ASP A 10 -13.97 10.70 48.03
N SER A 11 -15.16 10.31 48.51
CA SER A 11 -15.40 9.01 49.15
C SER A 11 -15.22 7.82 48.20
N SER A 12 -15.57 7.99 46.93
CA SER A 12 -15.37 6.95 45.91
C SER A 12 -13.88 6.73 45.63
N VAL A 13 -13.11 7.81 45.52
CA VAL A 13 -11.65 7.74 45.33
C VAL A 13 -10.98 7.15 46.56
N ASP A 14 -11.40 7.52 47.77
CA ASP A 14 -10.88 6.93 49.00
C ASP A 14 -11.14 5.41 49.04
N TYR A 15 -12.34 4.96 48.66
CA TYR A 15 -12.65 3.54 48.54
C TYR A 15 -11.77 2.82 47.51
N ILE A 16 -11.62 3.36 46.30
CA ILE A 16 -10.74 2.80 45.26
C ILE A 16 -9.30 2.68 45.78
N ASN A 17 -8.82 3.68 46.53
CA ASN A 17 -7.50 3.66 47.15
C ASN A 17 -7.35 2.55 48.21
N THR A 18 -8.42 2.15 48.91
CA THR A 18 -8.38 0.95 49.80
C THR A 18 -8.18 -0.36 49.03
N LYS A 19 -8.54 -0.41 47.74
CA LYS A 19 -8.38 -1.57 46.87
C LYS A 19 -7.11 -1.52 46.01
N LYS A 20 -6.20 -0.57 46.26
CA LYS A 20 -5.04 -0.28 45.41
C LYS A 20 -4.10 -1.47 45.23
N ASP A 21 -3.89 -2.28 46.27
CA ASP A 21 -3.03 -3.46 46.17
C ASP A 21 -3.64 -4.53 45.25
N PHE A 22 -4.95 -4.75 45.36
CA PHE A 22 -5.70 -5.63 44.45
C PHE A 22 -5.66 -5.09 43.01
N ILE A 23 -5.92 -3.79 42.81
CA ILE A 23 -5.85 -3.16 41.47
C ILE A 23 -4.45 -3.31 40.85
N ASN A 24 -3.38 -3.11 41.63
CA ASN A 24 -2.00 -3.32 41.18
C ASN A 24 -1.72 -4.78 40.82
N TYR A 25 -2.24 -5.72 41.61
CA TYR A 25 -2.13 -7.16 41.35
C TYR A 25 -2.84 -7.52 40.04
N VAL A 26 -4.10 -7.14 39.87
CA VAL A 26 -4.87 -7.37 38.64
C VAL A 26 -4.17 -6.78 37.42
N ALA A 27 -3.71 -5.53 37.49
CA ALA A 27 -3.02 -4.89 36.37
C ALA A 27 -1.77 -5.66 35.91
N LYS A 28 -0.98 -6.18 36.85
CA LYS A 28 0.20 -7.00 36.56
C LYS A 28 -0.17 -8.35 35.97
N GLU A 29 -1.14 -9.04 36.56
CA GLU A 29 -1.54 -10.38 36.12
C GLU A 29 -2.19 -10.36 34.73
N VAL A 30 -3.12 -9.42 34.49
CA VAL A 30 -3.77 -9.26 33.18
C VAL A 30 -2.72 -8.90 32.11
N ASN A 31 -1.82 -7.96 32.39
CA ASN A 31 -0.76 -7.60 31.44
C ASN A 31 0.17 -8.78 31.14
N ARG A 32 0.58 -9.52 32.18
CA ARG A 32 1.45 -10.69 32.05
C ARG A 32 0.78 -11.80 31.23
N PHE A 33 -0.51 -12.01 31.45
CA PHE A 33 -1.29 -12.99 30.70
C PHE A 33 -1.29 -12.68 29.21
N PHE A 34 -1.68 -11.46 28.81
CA PHE A 34 -1.74 -11.10 27.39
C PHE A 34 -0.36 -11.03 26.74
N TYR A 35 0.67 -10.56 27.46
CA TYR A 35 2.04 -10.64 26.98
C TYR A 35 2.42 -12.08 26.62
N LYS A 36 2.22 -13.03 27.55
CA LYS A 36 2.54 -14.44 27.32
C LYS A 36 1.70 -15.09 26.21
N LEU A 37 0.44 -14.66 26.06
CA LEU A 37 -0.44 -15.17 25.01
C LEU A 37 0.11 -14.84 23.61
N LEU A 38 0.81 -13.71 23.46
CA LEU A 38 1.23 -13.14 22.18
C LEU A 38 2.76 -13.06 22.00
N GLU A 39 3.58 -13.41 23.00
CA GLU A 39 5.04 -13.20 22.97
C GLU A 39 5.78 -13.90 21.82
N ASN A 40 5.17 -14.95 21.26
CA ASN A 40 5.72 -15.71 20.12
C ASN A 40 5.20 -15.22 18.76
N ASP A 41 4.26 -14.27 18.75
CA ASP A 41 3.70 -13.71 17.54
C ASP A 41 4.60 -12.58 17.03
N ASP A 42 5.19 -12.76 15.86
CA ASP A 42 6.19 -11.85 15.26
C ASP A 42 5.70 -10.39 15.16
N PHE A 43 4.40 -10.18 14.92
CA PHE A 43 3.78 -8.85 14.79
C PHE A 43 3.51 -8.15 16.13
N PHE A 44 3.54 -8.88 17.25
CA PHE A 44 3.37 -8.33 18.59
C PHE A 44 4.67 -7.70 19.08
N LEU A 45 4.59 -6.47 19.60
CA LEU A 45 5.75 -5.74 20.10
C LEU A 45 5.83 -5.77 21.62
N ASN A 46 4.74 -5.41 22.29
CA ASN A 46 4.74 -5.27 23.73
C ASN A 46 3.32 -5.21 24.32
N SER A 47 3.20 -5.45 25.63
CA SER A 47 1.99 -5.18 26.41
C SER A 47 2.32 -4.22 27.54
N ASN A 48 1.63 -3.08 27.54
CA ASN A 48 1.76 -2.05 28.57
C ASN A 48 0.46 -1.96 29.36
N TYR A 49 0.55 -1.66 30.65
CA TYR A 49 -0.62 -1.37 31.48
C TYR A 49 -0.51 0.00 32.13
N ARG A 50 -1.67 0.57 32.41
CA ARG A 50 -1.82 1.83 33.14
C ARG A 50 -2.94 1.69 34.16
N ILE A 51 -2.67 2.21 35.36
CA ILE A 51 -3.70 2.43 36.37
C ILE A 51 -4.14 3.89 36.30
N LYS A 52 -5.45 4.12 36.32
CA LYS A 52 -6.02 5.46 36.23
C LYS A 52 -5.68 6.26 37.50
N MET A 53 -5.22 7.50 37.30
CA MET A 53 -4.89 8.41 38.41
C MET A 53 -6.17 8.99 39.01
N ASP A 54 -6.17 9.27 40.32
CA ASP A 54 -7.29 9.82 41.09
C ASP A 54 -7.95 11.01 40.38
N ASN A 55 -7.17 12.00 39.92
CA ASN A 55 -7.71 13.17 39.22
C ASN A 55 -8.50 12.79 37.95
N SER A 56 -8.02 11.80 37.20
CA SER A 56 -8.73 11.31 36.00
C SER A 56 -9.96 10.46 36.35
N ILE A 57 -9.98 9.80 37.50
CA ILE A 57 -11.18 9.13 38.03
C ILE A 57 -12.22 10.18 38.38
N LYS A 58 -11.85 11.22 39.15
CA LYS A 58 -12.75 12.34 39.51
C LYS A 58 -13.36 13.00 38.27
N GLU A 59 -12.53 13.32 37.26
CA GLU A 59 -12.98 13.90 35.99
C GLU A 59 -13.96 12.98 35.25
N LYS A 60 -13.69 11.67 35.22
CA LYS A 60 -14.57 10.70 34.57
C LYS A 60 -15.92 10.56 35.28
N MET A 61 -15.92 10.52 36.62
CA MET A 61 -17.15 10.51 37.43
C MET A 61 -18.01 11.74 37.19
N LEU A 62 -17.38 12.92 37.07
CA LEU A 62 -18.05 14.17 36.72
C LEU A 62 -18.68 14.08 35.32
N ARG A 63 -17.89 13.69 34.31
CA ARG A 63 -18.35 13.60 32.92
C ARG A 63 -19.49 12.59 32.73
N GLN A 64 -19.52 11.51 33.51
CA GLN A 64 -20.53 10.46 33.42
C GLN A 64 -21.72 10.66 34.37
N ASN A 65 -21.70 11.71 35.20
CA ASN A 65 -22.72 12.06 36.19
C ASN A 65 -23.03 10.91 37.17
N PHE A 66 -22.00 10.21 37.66
CA PHE A 66 -22.18 9.05 38.55
C PHE A 66 -22.83 9.38 39.89
N PHE A 67 -22.54 10.55 40.45
CA PHE A 67 -23.13 11.04 41.70
C PHE A 67 -24.67 11.25 41.63
N ASN A 68 -25.26 11.23 40.43
CA ASN A 68 -26.71 11.27 40.23
C ASN A 68 -27.31 9.91 39.85
N LYS A 69 -26.47 8.93 39.49
CA LYS A 69 -26.89 7.62 38.94
C LYS A 69 -26.70 6.47 39.92
N LEU A 70 -25.77 6.63 40.86
CA LEU A 70 -25.38 5.61 41.82
C LEU A 70 -25.70 6.10 43.22
N ASP A 71 -26.25 5.20 44.03
CA ASP A 71 -26.67 5.52 45.39
C ASP A 71 -25.47 5.49 46.35
N HIS A 72 -24.48 4.61 46.10
CA HIS A 72 -23.33 4.44 46.98
C HIS A 72 -21.96 4.67 46.28
N PRO A 73 -21.02 5.43 46.91
CA PRO A 73 -19.66 5.67 46.38
C PRO A 73 -18.85 4.42 46.01
N ARG A 74 -19.16 3.28 46.65
CA ARG A 74 -18.46 2.01 46.43
C ARG A 74 -18.81 1.37 45.09
N GLU A 75 -20.03 1.59 44.60
CA GLU A 75 -20.51 1.05 43.33
C GLU A 75 -19.73 1.61 42.14
N VAL A 76 -19.08 2.77 42.30
CA VAL A 76 -18.28 3.40 41.23
C VAL A 76 -17.22 2.44 40.66
N LEU A 77 -16.66 1.56 41.50
CA LEU A 77 -15.69 0.55 41.09
C LEU A 77 -16.29 -0.45 40.08
N ASP A 78 -17.57 -0.78 40.23
CA ASP A 78 -18.29 -1.79 39.43
C ASP A 78 -18.73 -1.24 38.07
N TYR A 79 -18.67 0.07 37.84
CA TYR A 79 -19.04 0.73 36.58
C TYR A 79 -17.84 1.34 35.82
N LEU A 80 -16.64 1.33 36.40
CA LEU A 80 -15.45 1.92 35.80
C LEU A 80 -14.58 0.87 35.10
N ASN A 81 -14.88 0.62 33.83
CA ASN A 81 -14.16 -0.36 33.00
C ASN A 81 -12.68 -0.03 32.76
N ASP A 82 -12.23 1.22 32.96
CA ASP A 82 -10.87 1.68 32.61
C ASP A 82 -10.03 2.14 33.81
N ILE A 83 -10.29 1.58 35.00
CA ILE A 83 -9.39 1.75 36.15
C ILE A 83 -8.04 1.11 35.83
N VAL A 84 -8.07 -0.11 35.31
CA VAL A 84 -6.93 -0.77 34.70
C VAL A 84 -7.12 -0.76 33.19
N GLY A 85 -6.18 -0.15 32.47
CA GLY A 85 -6.12 -0.22 31.02
C GLY A 85 -4.89 -1.03 30.60
N VAL A 86 -5.09 -2.10 29.83
CA VAL A 86 -4.02 -2.89 29.21
C VAL A 86 -4.01 -2.58 27.71
N ARG A 87 -2.84 -2.30 27.17
CA ARG A 87 -2.63 -1.99 25.77
C ARG A 87 -1.65 -2.97 25.16
N LEU A 88 -2.12 -3.66 24.13
CA LEU A 88 -1.34 -4.53 23.28
C LEU A 88 -0.86 -3.71 22.09
N GLU A 89 0.46 -3.66 21.92
CA GLU A 89 1.12 -2.87 20.89
C GLU A 89 1.65 -3.78 19.79
N CYS A 90 1.32 -3.45 18.54
CA CYS A 90 1.74 -4.19 17.34
C CYS A 90 2.44 -3.29 16.32
N ARG A 91 3.04 -3.92 15.33
CA ARG A 91 3.87 -3.23 14.34
C ARG A 91 3.04 -2.33 13.42
N PHE A 92 2.07 -2.91 12.73
CA PHE A 92 1.27 -2.22 11.71
C PHE A 92 -0.22 -2.18 12.06
N ASN A 93 -0.97 -1.28 11.44
CA ASN A 93 -2.42 -1.18 11.63
C ASN A 93 -3.15 -2.48 11.27
N SER A 94 -2.70 -3.19 10.23
CA SER A 94 -3.28 -4.48 9.83
C SER A 94 -3.12 -5.57 10.89
N ASP A 95 -2.12 -5.44 11.76
CA ASP A 95 -1.82 -6.44 12.79
C ASP A 95 -2.81 -6.37 13.96
N GLU A 96 -3.52 -5.25 14.12
CA GLU A 96 -4.53 -5.07 15.17
C GLU A 96 -5.67 -6.10 15.04
N GLU A 97 -6.16 -6.30 13.82
CA GLU A 97 -7.19 -7.30 13.51
C GLU A 97 -6.68 -8.72 13.77
N ILE A 98 -5.42 -9.00 13.41
CA ILE A 98 -4.80 -10.31 13.61
C ILE A 98 -4.71 -10.64 15.11
N ILE A 99 -4.24 -9.68 15.93
CA ILE A 99 -4.22 -9.83 17.40
C ILE A 99 -5.63 -10.01 17.94
N PHE A 100 -6.60 -9.23 17.46
CA PHE A 100 -7.98 -9.36 17.91
C PHE A 100 -8.53 -10.76 17.65
N ASN A 101 -8.33 -11.28 16.44
CA ASN A 101 -8.75 -12.64 16.08
C ASN A 101 -8.03 -13.70 16.93
N ARG A 102 -6.75 -13.51 17.23
CA ARG A 102 -5.99 -14.40 18.13
C ARG A 102 -6.56 -14.43 19.56
N ILE A 103 -6.94 -13.27 20.09
CA ILE A 103 -7.61 -13.17 21.40
C ILE A 103 -9.00 -13.81 21.33
N LYS A 104 -9.75 -13.59 20.26
CA LYS A 104 -11.07 -14.19 20.06
C LYS A 104 -11.02 -15.72 20.00
N GLU A 105 -10.00 -16.28 19.37
CA GLU A 105 -9.73 -17.73 19.41
C GLU A 105 -9.40 -18.22 20.82
N ALA A 106 -8.63 -17.46 21.59
CA ALA A 106 -8.26 -17.83 22.96
C ALA A 106 -9.43 -17.76 23.95
N PHE A 107 -10.36 -16.82 23.75
CA PHE A 107 -11.52 -16.55 24.62
C PHE A 107 -12.85 -17.03 23.99
N HIS A 108 -12.97 -18.34 23.78
CA HIS A 108 -14.14 -18.97 23.14
C HIS A 108 -15.08 -19.70 24.10
N ILE A 109 -14.74 -19.82 25.39
CA ILE A 109 -15.57 -20.53 26.36
C ILE A 109 -16.59 -19.55 26.95
N LYS A 110 -17.88 -19.80 26.76
CA LYS A 110 -18.92 -18.94 27.31
C LYS A 110 -18.86 -18.93 28.84
N GLY A 111 -18.71 -17.74 29.41
CA GLY A 111 -18.80 -17.47 30.85
C GLY A 111 -20.21 -17.07 31.24
N ASP A 112 -20.32 -16.19 32.23
CA ASP A 112 -21.60 -15.60 32.64
C ASP A 112 -21.94 -14.39 31.77
N GLY A 113 -23.22 -14.26 31.39
CA GLY A 113 -23.72 -13.20 30.53
C GLY A 113 -23.00 -13.08 29.18
N GLU A 114 -22.47 -11.89 28.91
CA GLU A 114 -21.78 -11.50 27.67
C GLU A 114 -20.27 -11.79 27.69
N TYR A 115 -19.76 -12.33 28.80
CA TYR A 115 -18.33 -12.57 28.99
C TYR A 115 -17.90 -13.97 28.60
N PHE A 116 -16.69 -14.08 28.05
CA PHE A 116 -16.04 -15.31 27.63
C PHE A 116 -14.74 -15.52 28.39
N LYS A 117 -14.38 -16.77 28.62
CA LYS A 117 -13.16 -17.21 29.30
C LYS A 117 -12.22 -17.93 28.35
N THR A 118 -11.01 -18.13 28.83
CA THR A 118 -9.99 -18.94 28.18
C THR A 118 -9.67 -20.19 29.02
N LYS A 119 -9.08 -21.22 28.40
CA LYS A 119 -8.57 -22.41 29.12
C LYS A 119 -7.26 -22.16 29.86
N PHE A 120 -6.59 -21.06 29.54
CA PHE A 120 -5.25 -20.75 30.04
C PHE A 120 -5.27 -20.01 31.39
N ASN A 121 -6.42 -19.46 31.79
CA ASN A 121 -6.60 -18.67 33.00
C ASN A 121 -8.10 -18.62 33.38
N ASP A 122 -8.43 -18.98 34.61
CA ASP A 122 -9.81 -19.04 35.10
C ASP A 122 -10.34 -17.71 35.66
N ASN A 123 -9.45 -16.73 35.87
CA ASN A 123 -9.71 -15.45 36.52
C ASN A 123 -10.01 -14.32 35.51
N ILE A 124 -9.59 -14.45 34.24
CA ILE A 124 -9.71 -13.41 33.21
C ILE A 124 -10.88 -13.70 32.26
N PHE A 125 -11.70 -12.68 32.05
CA PHE A 125 -12.89 -12.72 31.21
C PHE A 125 -12.90 -11.52 30.27
N LEU A 126 -13.40 -11.70 29.04
CA LEU A 126 -13.57 -10.63 28.05
C LEU A 126 -15.00 -10.60 27.52
N ASN A 127 -15.58 -9.41 27.33
CA ASN A 127 -16.83 -9.25 26.62
C ASN A 127 -16.57 -9.36 25.11
N MET A 128 -16.92 -10.50 24.52
CA MET A 128 -16.72 -10.77 23.09
C MET A 128 -18.02 -10.62 22.28
N SER A 129 -19.06 -10.03 22.88
CA SER A 129 -20.38 -9.88 22.28
C SER A 129 -20.50 -8.64 21.39
N GLU A 130 -19.64 -7.64 21.61
CA GLU A 130 -19.62 -6.39 20.83
C GLU A 130 -18.90 -6.56 19.49
N GLU A 131 -19.38 -5.86 18.46
CA GLU A 131 -18.71 -5.78 17.16
C GLU A 131 -17.40 -4.99 17.27
N GLN A 132 -16.36 -5.47 16.60
CA GLN A 132 -15.01 -4.89 16.61
C GLN A 132 -14.49 -4.76 15.18
N PRO A 133 -13.76 -3.68 14.86
CA PRO A 133 -13.39 -2.58 15.75
C PRO A 133 -14.57 -1.65 16.09
N GLN A 134 -14.48 -0.92 17.20
CA GLN A 134 -15.45 0.10 17.60
C GLN A 134 -15.10 1.46 17.00
N TYR A 135 -16.10 2.34 16.82
CA TYR A 135 -15.85 3.72 16.44
C TYR A 135 -15.70 4.63 17.66
N GLN A 136 -14.58 5.35 17.70
CA GLN A 136 -14.33 6.40 18.68
C GLN A 136 -15.19 7.64 18.39
N LYS A 137 -15.32 8.54 19.38
CA LYS A 137 -16.03 9.84 19.22
C LYS A 137 -15.47 10.73 18.10
N ASN A 138 -14.22 10.52 17.72
CA ASN A 138 -13.57 11.24 16.62
C ASN A 138 -13.77 10.55 15.25
N GLY A 139 -14.51 9.43 15.19
CA GLY A 139 -14.84 8.70 13.96
C GLY A 139 -13.82 7.64 13.54
N PHE A 140 -12.71 7.48 14.26
CA PHE A 140 -11.70 6.46 13.95
C PHE A 140 -11.99 5.14 14.65
N GLU A 141 -11.55 4.05 14.03
CA GLU A 141 -11.68 2.69 14.55
C GLU A 141 -10.71 2.44 15.71
N ILE A 142 -11.15 1.64 16.68
CA ILE A 142 -10.34 1.15 17.78
C ILE A 142 -10.79 -0.25 18.17
N TYR A 143 -9.83 -1.15 18.34
CA TYR A 143 -10.07 -2.41 19.05
C TYR A 143 -10.05 -2.15 20.55
N LYS A 144 -11.24 -2.16 21.16
CA LYS A 144 -11.42 -1.90 22.58
C LYS A 144 -12.40 -2.90 23.16
N ILE A 145 -11.92 -3.73 24.08
CA ILE A 145 -12.66 -4.85 24.65
C ILE A 145 -12.75 -4.63 26.15
N ASP A 146 -13.96 -4.67 26.69
CA ASP A 146 -14.16 -4.61 28.13
C ASP A 146 -13.91 -5.99 28.75
N GLY A 147 -13.13 -6.02 29.82
CA GLY A 147 -12.69 -7.21 30.51
C GLY A 147 -13.03 -7.18 31.99
N LYS A 148 -12.99 -8.36 32.61
CA LYS A 148 -13.27 -8.55 34.03
C LYS A 148 -12.30 -9.56 34.61
N PHE A 149 -11.75 -9.24 35.78
CA PHE A 149 -10.91 -10.12 36.56
C PHE A 149 -11.64 -10.52 37.84
N ILE A 150 -11.67 -11.82 38.14
CA ILE A 150 -12.32 -12.37 39.34
C ILE A 150 -11.30 -13.18 40.12
N ASP A 151 -11.13 -12.88 41.41
CA ASP A 151 -10.34 -13.68 42.34
C ASP A 151 -11.08 -13.85 43.66
N GLY A 152 -11.62 -15.04 43.88
CA GLY A 152 -12.53 -15.32 44.99
C GLY A 152 -13.81 -14.47 44.89
N GLU A 153 -14.03 -13.62 45.89
CA GLU A 153 -15.15 -12.68 45.96
C GLU A 153 -14.82 -11.29 45.41
N GLU A 154 -13.55 -11.02 45.07
CA GLU A 154 -13.15 -9.73 44.52
C GLU A 154 -13.23 -9.72 42.99
N GLU A 155 -13.76 -8.61 42.48
CA GLU A 155 -13.96 -8.37 41.05
C GLU A 155 -13.40 -7.01 40.66
N LEU A 156 -12.78 -6.94 39.49
CA LEU A 156 -12.34 -5.68 38.90
C LEU A 156 -12.54 -5.68 37.39
N LEU A 157 -13.15 -4.61 36.88
CA LEU A 157 -13.25 -4.36 35.45
C LEU A 157 -11.97 -3.73 34.90
N PHE A 158 -11.58 -4.13 33.70
CA PHE A 158 -10.43 -3.58 32.98
C PHE A 158 -10.76 -3.36 31.50
N GLU A 159 -9.98 -2.51 30.84
CA GLU A 159 -10.13 -2.21 29.42
C GLU A 159 -8.91 -2.77 28.68
N LEU A 160 -9.14 -3.60 27.67
CA LEU A 160 -8.10 -4.07 26.76
C LEU A 160 -8.16 -3.28 25.45
N GLN A 161 -7.03 -2.71 25.05
CA GLN A 161 -6.88 -2.02 23.78
C GLN A 161 -5.83 -2.71 22.92
N ILE A 162 -6.06 -2.80 21.61
CA ILE A 162 -5.08 -3.25 20.64
C ILE A 162 -4.75 -2.06 19.74
N LYS A 163 -3.47 -1.71 19.63
CA LYS A 163 -3.01 -0.56 18.84
C LYS A 163 -1.68 -0.83 18.13
N SER A 164 -1.55 -0.34 16.91
CA SER A 164 -0.29 -0.23 16.20
C SER A 164 0.58 0.89 16.79
N MET A 165 1.87 0.90 16.47
CA MET A 165 2.76 2.01 16.83
C MET A 165 2.22 3.37 16.35
N VAL A 166 1.69 3.41 15.13
CA VAL A 166 1.11 4.63 14.55
C VAL A 166 -0.12 5.08 15.33
N ASN A 167 -1.01 4.16 15.70
CA ASN A 167 -2.22 4.48 16.46
C ASN A 167 -1.92 4.85 17.92
N VAL A 168 -0.86 4.29 18.51
CA VAL A 168 -0.34 4.73 19.82
C VAL A 168 0.14 6.18 19.73
N PHE A 169 1.05 6.48 18.80
CA PHE A 169 1.61 7.81 18.64
C PHE A 169 0.51 8.84 18.36
N TRP A 170 -0.37 8.54 17.41
CA TRP A 170 -1.49 9.40 17.07
C TRP A 170 -2.41 9.66 18.27
N GLY A 171 -2.82 8.59 18.97
CA GLY A 171 -3.74 8.68 20.10
C GLY A 171 -3.20 9.52 21.27
N GLU A 172 -1.88 9.51 21.49
CA GLU A 172 -1.27 10.37 22.51
C GLU A 172 -1.31 11.85 22.14
N ILE A 173 -1.06 12.18 20.86
CA ILE A 173 -1.12 13.55 20.36
C ILE A 173 -2.57 14.06 20.35
N ASP A 174 -3.51 13.26 19.84
CA ASP A 174 -4.95 13.56 19.83
C ASP A 174 -5.47 13.85 21.25
N HIS A 175 -5.14 13.00 22.22
CA HIS A 175 -5.51 13.20 23.61
C HIS A 175 -4.88 14.47 24.23
N ARG A 176 -3.63 14.79 23.90
CA ARG A 176 -2.99 16.01 24.45
C ARG A 176 -3.57 17.28 23.85
N ILE A 177 -3.78 17.32 22.54
CA ILE A 177 -4.21 18.52 21.82
C ILE A 177 -5.70 18.81 22.04
N LEU A 178 -6.57 17.81 21.86
CA LEU A 178 -8.03 18.01 21.85
C LEU A 178 -8.69 17.83 23.23
N TYR A 179 -8.13 17.01 24.12
CA TYR A 179 -8.80 16.68 25.39
C TYR A 179 -8.22 17.39 26.63
N LYS A 180 -6.95 17.85 26.61
CA LYS A 180 -6.34 18.52 27.78
C LYS A 180 -6.24 20.04 27.67
N ASN A 181 -6.47 20.62 26.49
CA ASN A 181 -6.48 22.07 26.33
C ASN A 181 -7.90 22.61 26.58
N PHE A 182 -8.23 22.86 27.85
CA PHE A 182 -9.51 23.47 28.28
C PHE A 182 -9.68 24.94 27.87
N ASN A 183 -8.71 25.52 27.17
CA ASN A 183 -8.87 26.85 26.59
C ASN A 183 -9.86 26.71 25.44
N TYR A 184 -11.04 27.30 25.60
CA TYR A 184 -12.10 27.39 24.60
C TYR A 184 -11.52 27.80 23.22
N MET A 185 -11.14 26.82 22.39
CA MET A 185 -10.48 27.07 21.11
C MET A 185 -11.56 27.31 20.06
N ILE A 186 -11.68 28.57 19.62
CA ILE A 186 -12.61 29.04 18.57
C ILE A 186 -12.36 28.36 17.20
N THR A 187 -11.35 27.48 17.07
CA THR A 187 -10.90 26.83 15.84
C THR A 187 -10.87 25.30 15.91
N GLU A 188 -11.76 24.65 16.66
CA GLU A 188 -11.81 23.18 16.79
C GLU A 188 -11.88 22.47 15.44
N ASP A 189 -12.74 22.92 14.52
CA ASP A 189 -12.92 22.25 13.21
C ASP A 189 -11.66 22.33 12.34
N PHE A 190 -10.95 23.46 12.38
CA PHE A 190 -9.71 23.62 11.64
C PHE A 190 -8.60 22.70 12.17
N ILE A 191 -8.42 22.64 13.49
CA ILE A 191 -7.44 21.74 14.11
C ILE A 191 -7.83 20.29 13.87
N ARG A 192 -9.12 19.95 13.99
CA ARG A 192 -9.64 18.60 13.70
C ARG A 192 -9.36 18.19 12.26
N ASN A 193 -9.57 19.07 11.28
CA ASN A 193 -9.27 18.80 9.87
C ASN A 193 -7.77 18.57 9.62
N ILE A 194 -6.89 19.36 10.23
CA ILE A 194 -5.44 19.14 10.16
C ILE A 194 -5.11 17.78 10.79
N MET A 195 -5.68 17.51 11.95
CA MET A 195 -5.45 16.25 12.66
C MET A 195 -5.86 15.05 11.80
N TYR A 196 -7.05 15.08 11.19
CA TYR A 196 -7.50 14.01 10.29
C TYR A 196 -6.58 13.83 9.08
N SER A 197 -6.07 14.93 8.50
CA SER A 197 -5.07 14.85 7.43
C SER A 197 -3.76 14.20 7.90
N ILE A 198 -3.27 14.53 9.10
CA ILE A 198 -2.07 13.90 9.66
C ILE A 198 -2.31 12.41 9.92
N LYS A 199 -3.47 12.03 10.46
CA LYS A 199 -3.82 10.61 10.67
C LYS A 199 -3.78 9.83 9.36
N SER A 200 -4.40 10.36 8.31
CA SER A 200 -4.39 9.73 6.98
C SER A 200 -2.97 9.59 6.42
N ASN A 201 -2.11 10.60 6.61
CA ASN A 201 -0.70 10.52 6.21
C ASN A 201 0.05 9.43 7.00
N LEU A 202 -0.20 9.30 8.31
CA LEU A 202 0.42 8.26 9.14
C LEU A 202 -0.04 6.86 8.75
N GLU A 203 -1.33 6.68 8.43
CA GLU A 203 -1.87 5.41 7.90
C GLU A 203 -1.25 5.04 6.56
N MET A 204 -1.02 6.02 5.68
CA MET A 204 -0.32 5.79 4.42
C MET A 204 1.13 5.31 4.66
N VAL A 205 1.85 5.96 5.58
CA VAL A 205 3.22 5.55 5.94
C VAL A 205 3.23 4.14 6.54
N ASP A 206 2.29 3.83 7.43
CA ASP A 206 2.11 2.50 8.01
C ASP A 206 1.94 1.43 6.91
N ASN A 207 1.01 1.64 5.99
CA ASN A 207 0.75 0.73 4.87
C ASN A 207 1.97 0.54 3.96
N GLN A 208 2.72 1.62 3.70
CA GLN A 208 3.95 1.55 2.92
C GLN A 208 5.03 0.72 3.62
N LEU A 209 5.25 0.95 4.93
CA LEU A 209 6.22 0.20 5.71
C LEU A 209 5.83 -1.27 5.85
N ASN A 210 4.56 -1.57 6.08
CA ASN A 210 4.04 -2.94 6.14
C ASN A 210 4.27 -3.68 4.81
N THR A 211 4.00 -3.00 3.69
CA THR A 211 4.25 -3.53 2.35
C THR A 211 5.73 -3.86 2.15
N ILE A 212 6.64 -2.99 2.58
CA ILE A 212 8.08 -3.23 2.49
C ILE A 212 8.50 -4.40 3.40
N TYR A 213 8.02 -4.42 4.64
CA TYR A 213 8.35 -5.46 5.62
C TYR A 213 7.95 -6.85 5.15
N ASN A 214 6.70 -7.05 4.74
CA ASN A 214 6.22 -8.36 4.28
C ASN A 214 7.01 -8.84 3.06
N ARG A 215 7.38 -7.91 2.17
CA ARG A 215 8.20 -8.24 1.00
C ARG A 215 9.64 -8.59 1.35
N LEU A 216 10.26 -7.92 2.31
CA LEU A 216 11.61 -8.28 2.77
C LEU A 216 11.62 -9.65 3.44
N LYS A 217 10.58 -9.98 4.20
CA LYS A 217 10.37 -11.32 4.75
C LYS A 217 10.24 -12.37 3.65
N ASP A 218 9.47 -12.09 2.59
CA ASP A 218 9.34 -12.97 1.42
C ASP A 218 10.65 -13.10 0.60
N ILE A 219 11.54 -12.09 0.65
CA ILE A 219 12.84 -12.06 -0.03
C ILE A 219 13.89 -12.91 0.70
N GLU A 220 13.90 -12.92 2.03
CA GLU A 220 14.75 -13.86 2.80
C GLU A 220 14.38 -15.31 2.50
N GLU A 221 13.13 -15.56 2.11
CA GLU A 221 12.58 -16.89 1.79
C GLU A 221 12.67 -17.26 0.29
N SER A 222 12.93 -16.32 -0.64
CA SER A 222 12.93 -16.60 -2.10
C SER A 222 14.06 -15.96 -2.91
N LYS A 223 14.69 -16.74 -3.80
CA LYS A 223 15.87 -16.38 -4.62
C LYS A 223 15.68 -15.08 -5.45
N THR A 224 16.78 -14.33 -5.58
CA THR A 224 16.98 -12.96 -6.10
C THR A 224 16.38 -12.57 -7.46
N GLU A 225 16.02 -13.49 -8.35
CA GLU A 225 15.39 -13.13 -9.64
C GLU A 225 13.95 -12.60 -9.48
N ASN A 226 13.27 -12.94 -8.37
CA ASN A 226 11.90 -12.51 -8.10
C ASN A 226 11.82 -11.03 -7.64
N THR A 227 12.87 -10.52 -7.00
CA THR A 227 12.91 -9.18 -6.37
C THR A 227 12.73 -8.03 -7.36
N LYS A 228 13.40 -8.08 -8.52
CA LYS A 228 13.31 -7.02 -9.54
C LYS A 228 11.91 -6.95 -10.17
N SER A 229 11.31 -8.10 -10.43
CA SER A 229 9.94 -8.20 -10.95
C SER A 229 8.91 -7.65 -9.94
N GLN A 230 9.09 -7.99 -8.66
CA GLN A 230 8.23 -7.49 -7.59
C GLN A 230 8.36 -5.98 -7.39
N LEU A 231 9.57 -5.42 -7.41
CA LEU A 231 9.79 -3.96 -7.31
C LEU A 231 9.16 -3.20 -8.48
N LYS A 232 9.23 -3.75 -9.70
CA LYS A 232 8.50 -3.20 -10.86
C LYS A 232 7.00 -3.11 -10.56
N SER A 233 6.40 -4.19 -10.04
CA SER A 233 4.98 -4.20 -9.70
C SER A 233 4.59 -3.14 -8.66
N ILE A 234 5.44 -2.88 -7.64
CA ILE A 234 5.19 -1.79 -6.66
C ILE A 234 5.19 -0.44 -7.35
N LEU A 235 6.23 -0.17 -8.14
CA LEU A 235 6.37 1.12 -8.80
C LEU A 235 5.24 1.33 -9.81
N SER A 236 4.84 0.30 -10.54
CA SER A 236 3.69 0.36 -11.44
C SER A 236 2.43 0.76 -10.69
N LYS A 237 2.15 0.11 -9.55
CA LYS A 237 0.99 0.46 -8.72
C LYS A 237 1.11 1.87 -8.12
N SER A 238 2.28 2.26 -7.65
CA SER A 238 2.53 3.59 -7.08
C SER A 238 2.32 4.70 -8.09
N VAL A 239 2.82 4.52 -9.32
CA VAL A 239 2.54 5.41 -10.45
C VAL A 239 1.05 5.40 -10.78
N HIS A 240 0.42 4.22 -10.88
CA HIS A 240 -1.01 4.10 -11.14
C HIS A 240 -1.85 4.91 -10.12
N ASP A 241 -1.67 4.65 -8.83
CA ASP A 241 -2.46 5.25 -7.75
C ASP A 241 -2.23 6.77 -7.66
N THR A 242 -0.99 7.22 -7.91
CA THR A 242 -0.64 8.65 -7.91
C THR A 242 -1.36 9.41 -9.03
N TYR A 243 -1.45 8.82 -10.22
CA TYR A 243 -1.98 9.51 -11.40
C TYR A 243 -3.49 9.29 -11.59
N ILE A 244 -4.07 8.13 -11.22
CA ILE A 244 -5.48 7.81 -11.46
C ILE A 244 -6.42 8.78 -10.73
N LEU A 245 -6.15 9.06 -9.45
CA LEU A 245 -6.97 9.95 -8.63
C LEU A 245 -6.88 11.39 -9.14
N LYS A 246 -5.67 11.83 -9.50
CA LYS A 246 -5.43 13.18 -10.01
C LYS A 246 -6.07 13.38 -11.38
N LEU A 247 -5.94 12.39 -12.27
CA LEU A 247 -6.54 12.41 -13.60
C LEU A 247 -8.06 12.53 -13.51
N LYS A 248 -8.69 11.67 -12.69
CA LYS A 248 -10.14 11.70 -12.46
C LYS A 248 -10.60 13.05 -11.91
N ASN A 249 -9.90 13.60 -10.92
CA ASN A 249 -10.27 14.87 -10.29
C ASN A 249 -10.14 16.06 -11.24
N GLU A 250 -9.17 16.05 -12.15
CA GLU A 250 -8.92 17.17 -13.05
C GLU A 250 -9.71 17.10 -14.35
N THR A 251 -9.83 15.91 -14.94
CA THR A 251 -10.42 15.72 -16.29
C THR A 251 -11.80 15.08 -16.26
N GLY A 252 -12.19 14.45 -15.14
CA GLY A 252 -13.40 13.63 -15.05
C GLY A 252 -13.32 12.29 -15.77
N LEU A 253 -12.21 11.97 -16.46
CA LEU A 253 -12.05 10.75 -17.23
C LEU A 253 -11.67 9.56 -16.35
N LEU A 254 -12.24 8.40 -16.67
CA LEU A 254 -11.82 7.11 -16.14
C LEU A 254 -11.10 6.36 -17.27
N ILE A 255 -9.79 6.14 -17.08
CA ILE A 255 -8.93 5.46 -18.04
C ILE A 255 -8.20 4.34 -17.31
N ASP A 256 -8.08 3.19 -17.95
CA ASP A 256 -7.23 2.12 -17.45
C ASP A 256 -5.75 2.52 -17.61
N LEU A 257 -5.10 2.84 -16.48
CA LEU A 257 -3.69 3.23 -16.46
C LEU A 257 -2.74 2.06 -16.27
N ARG A 258 -3.21 0.82 -16.11
CA ARG A 258 -2.34 -0.34 -15.81
C ARG A 258 -1.23 -0.50 -16.85
N LEU A 259 -1.62 -0.58 -18.13
CA LEU A 259 -0.68 -0.72 -19.25
C LEU A 259 0.30 0.46 -19.36
N ILE A 260 -0.18 1.68 -19.12
CA ILE A 260 0.66 2.88 -19.17
C ILE A 260 1.68 2.84 -18.03
N SER A 261 1.24 2.58 -16.80
CA SER A 261 2.10 2.50 -15.62
C SER A 261 3.18 1.43 -15.80
N ASP A 262 2.83 0.25 -16.31
CA ASP A 262 3.80 -0.83 -16.57
C ASP A 262 4.83 -0.44 -17.62
N LEU A 263 4.40 0.14 -18.75
CA LEU A 263 5.31 0.58 -19.82
C LEU A 263 6.29 1.66 -19.32
N VAL A 264 5.80 2.62 -18.53
CA VAL A 264 6.64 3.65 -17.92
C VAL A 264 7.69 3.02 -17.01
N VAL A 265 7.28 2.12 -16.12
CA VAL A 265 8.18 1.49 -15.15
C VAL A 265 9.19 0.58 -15.83
N ASP A 266 8.79 -0.16 -16.86
CA ASP A 266 9.72 -0.96 -17.65
C ASP A 266 10.77 -0.11 -18.35
N PHE A 267 10.39 1.04 -18.89
CA PHE A 267 11.33 2.02 -19.43
C PHE A 267 12.28 2.56 -18.35
N LEU A 268 11.77 2.95 -17.18
CA LEU A 268 12.59 3.45 -16.08
C LEU A 268 13.65 2.42 -15.68
N PHE A 269 13.26 1.16 -15.50
CA PHE A 269 14.20 0.08 -15.18
C PHE A 269 15.23 -0.15 -16.28
N ALA A 270 14.83 -0.07 -17.54
CA ALA A 270 15.75 -0.22 -18.67
C ALA A 270 16.73 0.96 -18.77
N LYS A 271 16.28 2.18 -18.48
CA LYS A 271 17.12 3.39 -18.43
C LYS A 271 18.14 3.31 -17.31
N LEU A 272 17.76 2.74 -16.16
CA LEU A 272 18.61 2.67 -14.99
C LEU A 272 19.89 1.84 -15.20
N LYS A 273 19.97 0.93 -16.20
CA LYS A 273 21.15 0.08 -16.56
C LYS A 273 22.21 -0.06 -15.46
N ILE A 274 22.13 -1.12 -14.68
CA ILE A 274 22.90 -1.19 -13.45
C ILE A 274 23.91 -2.32 -13.44
N ASP A 275 25.16 -1.92 -13.25
CA ASP A 275 26.33 -2.78 -13.10
C ASP A 275 26.56 -3.25 -11.63
N ASP A 276 25.87 -2.68 -10.61
CA ASP A 276 25.87 -3.17 -9.21
C ASP A 276 24.53 -3.03 -8.44
N ASP A 277 24.17 -3.97 -7.56
CA ASP A 277 22.86 -3.97 -6.87
C ASP A 277 22.64 -2.80 -5.89
N ILE A 278 23.68 -2.08 -5.44
CA ILE A 278 23.58 -0.96 -4.48
C ILE A 278 23.07 0.30 -5.21
N SER A 279 23.62 0.60 -6.38
CA SER A 279 23.19 1.69 -7.25
C SER A 279 21.73 1.53 -7.70
N PHE A 280 21.29 0.28 -7.87
CA PHE A 280 19.90 -0.05 -8.16
C PHE A 280 18.96 0.36 -7.06
N ASN A 281 19.26 -0.03 -5.82
CA ASN A 281 18.40 0.29 -4.70
C ASN A 281 18.31 1.81 -4.46
N ASN A 282 19.41 2.53 -4.58
CA ASN A 282 19.41 4.00 -4.44
C ASN A 282 18.55 4.68 -5.52
N SER A 283 18.68 4.26 -6.77
CA SER A 283 17.88 4.81 -7.88
C SER A 283 16.38 4.55 -7.71
N ILE A 284 16.02 3.39 -7.16
CA ILE A 284 14.62 3.04 -6.85
C ILE A 284 14.07 3.92 -5.71
N ILE A 285 14.86 4.18 -4.67
CA ILE A 285 14.49 5.09 -3.58
C ILE A 285 14.24 6.50 -4.13
N GLU A 286 15.11 7.01 -4.99
CA GLU A 286 14.93 8.33 -5.62
C GLU A 286 13.66 8.41 -6.48
N LEU A 287 13.29 7.33 -7.17
CA LEU A 287 12.03 7.24 -7.91
C LEU A 287 10.82 7.29 -6.98
N PHE A 288 10.84 6.55 -5.87
CA PHE A 288 9.77 6.60 -4.86
C PHE A 288 9.63 8.01 -4.25
N ASP A 289 10.75 8.65 -3.92
CA ASP A 289 10.74 10.03 -3.42
C ASP A 289 10.15 11.00 -4.45
N THR A 290 10.48 10.81 -5.73
CA THR A 290 9.93 11.63 -6.82
C THR A 290 8.41 11.42 -6.95
N ILE A 291 7.93 10.18 -6.93
CA ILE A 291 6.49 9.86 -6.95
C ILE A 291 5.77 10.51 -5.75
N ASN A 292 6.36 10.40 -4.55
CA ASN A 292 5.80 11.01 -3.34
C ASN A 292 5.72 12.54 -3.44
N GLN A 293 6.73 13.20 -4.01
CA GLN A 293 6.72 14.64 -4.24
C GLN A 293 5.63 15.03 -5.26
N LEU A 294 5.47 14.25 -6.32
CA LEU A 294 4.44 14.45 -7.33
C LEU A 294 3.03 14.29 -6.74
N ASN A 295 2.85 13.36 -5.80
CA ASN A 295 1.57 13.18 -5.13
C ASN A 295 1.10 14.44 -4.37
N ARG A 296 2.03 15.26 -3.88
CA ARG A 296 1.72 16.53 -3.18
C ARG A 296 1.44 17.71 -4.11
N LYS A 297 1.77 17.59 -5.41
CA LYS A 297 1.62 18.67 -6.39
C LYS A 297 0.27 18.58 -7.12
N LYS A 298 -0.30 19.73 -7.46
CA LYS A 298 -1.39 19.79 -8.43
C LYS A 298 -0.82 19.45 -9.81
N MET A 299 -1.43 18.48 -10.48
CA MET A 299 -1.06 18.12 -11.84
C MET A 299 -1.94 18.85 -12.85
N VAL A 300 -1.47 18.90 -14.11
CA VAL A 300 -2.27 19.37 -15.23
C VAL A 300 -2.21 18.35 -16.37
N PHE A 301 -3.34 17.84 -16.85
CA PHE A 301 -3.44 16.81 -17.89
C PHE A 301 -3.92 17.37 -19.23
N GLY A 302 -3.60 16.68 -20.33
CA GLY A 302 -4.10 17.00 -21.68
C GLY A 302 -3.44 18.22 -22.33
N LYS A 303 -2.30 18.68 -21.80
CA LYS A 303 -1.49 19.71 -22.46
C LYS A 303 -0.72 19.12 -23.63
N ASN A 304 -0.61 19.90 -24.71
CA ASN A 304 0.24 19.53 -25.84
C ASN A 304 1.69 19.47 -25.38
N ILE A 305 2.34 18.35 -25.71
CA ILE A 305 3.76 18.13 -25.50
C ILE A 305 4.49 18.59 -26.76
N VAL A 306 5.44 19.51 -26.62
CA VAL A 306 6.28 20.02 -27.71
C VAL A 306 7.71 19.61 -27.40
N ILE A 307 8.35 18.91 -28.35
CA ILE A 307 9.70 18.39 -28.19
C ILE A 307 10.53 18.87 -29.37
N ASP A 308 11.57 19.66 -29.08
CA ASP A 308 12.45 20.24 -30.09
C ASP A 308 13.79 19.49 -30.16
N ASN A 309 14.53 19.70 -31.25
CA ASN A 309 15.92 19.26 -31.41
C ASN A 309 16.18 17.73 -31.30
N ILE A 310 15.23 16.92 -31.75
CA ILE A 310 15.34 15.46 -31.68
C ILE A 310 16.39 14.92 -32.66
N LYS A 311 17.35 14.15 -32.14
CA LYS A 311 18.38 13.44 -32.93
C LYS A 311 18.28 11.94 -32.72
N TYR A 312 17.80 11.25 -33.75
CA TYR A 312 17.63 9.80 -33.72
C TYR A 312 18.93 9.05 -34.00
N ARG A 313 19.10 7.90 -33.31
CA ARG A 313 20.28 7.05 -33.43
C ARG A 313 20.44 6.40 -34.81
N ASN A 314 19.34 5.94 -35.42
CA ASN A 314 19.34 5.27 -36.72
C ASN A 314 17.97 5.42 -37.42
N ASN A 315 17.83 4.86 -38.63
CA ASN A 315 16.61 4.95 -39.43
C ASN A 315 15.38 4.29 -38.78
N LEU A 316 15.54 3.18 -38.07
CA LEU A 316 14.43 2.50 -37.38
C LEU A 316 13.88 3.38 -36.24
N ASN A 317 14.78 3.93 -35.42
CA ASN A 317 14.44 4.90 -34.40
C ASN A 317 13.76 6.14 -34.97
N LYS A 318 14.26 6.65 -36.10
CA LYS A 318 13.67 7.81 -36.78
C LYS A 318 12.27 7.52 -37.32
N LYS A 319 12.02 6.32 -37.87
CA LYS A 319 10.68 5.90 -38.33
C LYS A 319 9.70 5.92 -37.16
N LEU A 320 10.00 5.17 -36.10
CA LEU A 320 9.13 5.02 -34.93
C LEU A 320 8.94 6.34 -34.18
N GLY A 321 10.03 7.07 -33.93
CA GLY A 321 9.99 8.33 -33.20
C GLY A 321 9.16 9.41 -33.90
N LYS A 322 9.23 9.53 -35.23
CA LYS A 322 8.38 10.47 -35.98
C LYS A 322 6.89 10.14 -35.90
N VAL A 323 6.54 8.86 -35.92
CA VAL A 323 5.14 8.45 -35.76
C VAL A 323 4.67 8.75 -34.34
N MET A 324 5.52 8.51 -33.34
CA MET A 324 5.25 8.89 -31.96
C MET A 324 5.04 10.40 -31.82
N GLU A 325 5.97 11.24 -32.31
CA GLU A 325 5.84 12.71 -32.34
C GLU A 325 4.47 13.17 -32.86
N ASN A 326 4.02 12.58 -33.97
CA ASN A 326 2.73 12.91 -34.59
C ASN A 326 1.50 12.41 -33.81
N SER A 327 1.68 11.39 -32.96
CA SER A 327 0.60 10.70 -32.24
C SER A 327 0.43 11.19 -30.80
N ILE A 328 1.48 11.68 -30.15
CA ILE A 328 1.47 12.11 -28.73
C ILE A 328 0.37 13.12 -28.42
N ASN A 329 0.11 14.07 -29.32
CA ASN A 329 -0.92 15.10 -29.11
C ASN A 329 -2.27 14.73 -29.76
N LYS A 330 -2.40 13.54 -30.35
CA LYS A 330 -3.64 13.03 -30.96
C LYS A 330 -4.27 11.89 -30.17
N ASP A 331 -3.46 11.05 -29.53
CA ASP A 331 -3.89 10.00 -28.61
C ASP A 331 -3.54 10.40 -27.17
N PHE A 332 -4.59 10.56 -26.34
CA PHE A 332 -4.43 10.93 -24.94
C PHE A 332 -3.62 9.90 -24.13
N ARG A 333 -3.66 8.61 -24.48
CA ARG A 333 -2.88 7.57 -23.78
C ARG A 333 -1.38 7.78 -24.00
N TRP A 334 -0.98 8.13 -25.21
CA TRP A 334 0.42 8.50 -25.51
C TRP A 334 0.83 9.81 -24.85
N ASN A 335 -0.04 10.83 -24.87
CA ASN A 335 0.19 12.08 -24.14
C ASN A 335 0.46 11.82 -22.66
N LEU A 336 -0.40 11.02 -22.02
CA LEU A 336 -0.32 10.70 -20.62
C LEU A 336 0.92 9.87 -20.30
N CYS A 337 1.24 8.87 -21.12
CA CYS A 337 2.45 8.05 -20.95
C CYS A 337 3.72 8.91 -20.91
N LEU A 338 3.90 9.82 -21.87
CA LEU A 338 5.08 10.69 -21.88
C LEU A 338 5.05 11.73 -20.77
N LYS A 339 3.88 12.26 -20.43
CA LYS A 339 3.74 13.15 -19.28
C LYS A 339 4.26 12.49 -18.00
N ILE A 340 3.85 11.25 -17.73
CA ILE A 340 4.31 10.50 -16.55
C ILE A 340 5.83 10.32 -16.60
N ILE A 341 6.38 9.96 -17.78
CA ILE A 341 7.82 9.78 -17.97
C ILE A 341 8.59 11.07 -17.66
N PHE A 342 8.15 12.22 -18.18
CA PHE A 342 8.81 13.51 -17.96
C PHE A 342 8.65 14.02 -16.51
N ASP A 343 7.50 13.75 -15.89
CA ASP A 343 7.30 14.11 -14.48
C ASP A 343 8.23 13.28 -13.55
N LEU A 344 8.59 12.05 -13.93
CA LEU A 344 9.45 11.14 -13.13
C LEU A 344 10.95 11.30 -13.40
N ILE A 345 11.35 11.72 -14.59
CA ILE A 345 12.77 11.80 -15.00
C ILE A 345 13.21 13.25 -15.04
N LYS A 346 14.28 13.58 -14.30
CA LYS A 346 14.80 14.96 -14.17
C LYS A 346 15.74 15.40 -15.30
N ASP A 347 15.69 14.74 -16.45
CA ASP A 347 16.51 15.08 -17.62
C ASP A 347 15.73 15.95 -18.62
N GLU A 348 16.39 16.46 -19.65
CA GLU A 348 15.74 17.22 -20.73
C GLU A 348 14.74 16.35 -21.51
N ASP A 349 13.50 16.82 -21.69
CA ASP A 349 12.40 16.10 -22.37
C ASP A 349 12.81 15.52 -23.73
N SER A 350 13.60 16.27 -24.52
CA SER A 350 14.11 15.84 -25.82
C SER A 350 15.00 14.59 -25.73
N VAL A 351 15.86 14.55 -24.71
CA VAL A 351 16.78 13.44 -24.43
C VAL A 351 16.00 12.24 -23.93
N VAL A 352 15.08 12.46 -22.98
CA VAL A 352 14.23 11.40 -22.43
C VAL A 352 13.36 10.75 -23.50
N PHE A 353 12.80 11.57 -24.39
CA PHE A 353 12.00 11.09 -25.52
C PHE A 353 12.82 10.19 -26.45
N VAL A 354 14.02 10.62 -26.85
CA VAL A 354 14.92 9.80 -27.69
C VAL A 354 15.28 8.49 -27.00
N GLN A 355 15.55 8.52 -25.70
CA GLN A 355 15.85 7.32 -24.91
C GLN A 355 14.65 6.37 -24.84
N PHE A 356 13.43 6.90 -24.74
CA PHE A 356 12.22 6.10 -24.75
C PHE A 356 11.99 5.42 -26.12
N VAL A 357 12.20 6.15 -27.21
CA VAL A 357 12.17 5.59 -28.57
C VAL A 357 13.26 4.52 -28.75
N ASP A 358 14.47 4.77 -28.24
CA ASP A 358 15.57 3.80 -28.22
C ASP A 358 15.20 2.54 -27.45
N TYR A 359 14.56 2.68 -26.29
CA TYR A 359 14.09 1.57 -25.47
C TYR A 359 13.08 0.69 -26.21
N ILE A 360 12.09 1.28 -26.87
CA ILE A 360 11.08 0.53 -27.64
C ILE A 360 11.74 -0.25 -28.78
N VAL A 361 12.56 0.42 -29.59
CA VAL A 361 13.24 -0.22 -30.73
C VAL A 361 14.20 -1.31 -30.24
N HIS A 362 14.90 -1.08 -29.13
CA HIS A 362 15.79 -2.08 -28.53
C HIS A 362 15.01 -3.30 -28.05
N THR A 363 13.86 -3.11 -27.40
CA THR A 363 13.00 -4.20 -26.90
C THR A 363 12.51 -5.08 -28.05
N ILE A 364 12.04 -4.49 -29.14
CA ILE A 364 11.64 -5.23 -30.35
C ILE A 364 12.85 -6.00 -30.93
N SER A 365 13.99 -5.33 -31.12
CA SER A 365 15.22 -5.95 -31.63
C SER A 365 15.75 -7.08 -30.76
N TYR A 366 15.55 -7.00 -29.45
CA TYR A 366 15.90 -8.07 -28.53
C TYR A 366 15.02 -9.31 -28.74
N ARG A 367 13.70 -9.13 -28.91
CA ARG A 367 12.75 -10.22 -29.18
C ARG A 367 13.00 -10.89 -30.52
N VAL A 368 13.14 -10.11 -31.59
CA VAL A 368 13.53 -10.63 -32.92
C VAL A 368 14.86 -11.37 -32.85
N GLY A 369 15.84 -10.80 -32.12
CA GLY A 369 17.14 -11.42 -31.94
C GLY A 369 17.09 -12.76 -31.19
N LYS A 370 16.18 -12.93 -30.23
CA LYS A 370 15.94 -14.20 -29.54
C LYS A 370 15.30 -15.23 -30.47
N ALA A 371 14.25 -14.85 -31.18
CA ALA A 371 13.52 -15.75 -32.07
C ALA A 371 14.42 -16.30 -33.20
N VAL A 372 15.32 -15.48 -33.74
CA VAL A 372 16.22 -15.89 -34.85
C VAL A 372 17.49 -16.61 -34.35
N LYS A 373 17.72 -16.67 -33.02
CA LYS A 373 19.00 -17.12 -32.45
C LYS A 373 19.32 -18.57 -32.81
N ASP A 374 18.33 -19.44 -32.70
CA ASP A 374 18.49 -20.90 -32.76
C ASP A 374 18.23 -21.50 -34.16
N ILE A 375 17.95 -20.64 -35.15
CA ILE A 375 17.76 -21.05 -36.54
C ILE A 375 19.10 -21.45 -37.18
N ASN A 376 19.11 -22.56 -37.91
CA ASN A 376 20.28 -23.13 -38.55
C ASN A 376 20.71 -22.37 -39.83
N LEU A 377 21.12 -21.10 -39.66
CA LEU A 377 21.55 -20.22 -40.73
C LEU A 377 22.93 -19.61 -40.47
N SER A 378 23.61 -19.18 -41.54
CA SER A 378 24.89 -18.48 -41.43
C SER A 378 24.74 -17.19 -40.61
N LYS A 379 25.83 -16.70 -40.02
CA LYS A 379 25.82 -15.44 -39.25
C LYS A 379 25.36 -14.25 -40.11
N ARG A 380 25.73 -14.25 -41.40
CA ARG A 380 25.35 -13.20 -42.35
C ARG A 380 23.84 -13.24 -42.63
N ASP A 381 23.30 -14.43 -42.89
CA ASP A 381 21.89 -14.59 -43.25
C ASP A 381 20.99 -14.34 -42.04
N ARG A 382 21.37 -14.78 -40.83
CA ARG A 382 20.66 -14.42 -39.59
C ARG A 382 20.64 -12.91 -39.35
N HIS A 383 21.74 -12.21 -39.63
CA HIS A 383 21.76 -10.75 -39.48
C HIS A 383 20.84 -10.07 -40.51
N LYS A 384 20.81 -10.56 -41.75
CA LYS A 384 19.92 -10.05 -42.79
C LYS A 384 18.45 -10.29 -42.41
N LEU A 385 18.08 -11.53 -42.06
CA LEU A 385 16.75 -11.90 -41.61
C LEU A 385 16.28 -11.06 -40.41
N LYS A 386 17.16 -10.89 -39.40
CA LYS A 386 16.87 -10.02 -38.26
C LYS A 386 16.54 -8.58 -38.70
N TYR A 387 17.31 -8.03 -39.63
CA TYR A 387 17.11 -6.65 -40.12
C TYR A 387 15.83 -6.52 -40.93
N ASP A 388 15.50 -7.52 -41.76
CA ASP A 388 14.30 -7.53 -42.60
C ASP A 388 13.04 -7.64 -41.72
N LEU A 389 13.00 -8.60 -40.78
CA LEU A 389 11.92 -8.72 -39.80
C LEU A 389 11.75 -7.45 -38.96
N LEU A 390 12.84 -6.83 -38.53
CA LEU A 390 12.79 -5.58 -37.78
C LEU A 390 12.13 -4.44 -38.57
N ASN A 391 12.40 -4.32 -39.87
CA ASN A 391 11.74 -3.32 -40.70
C ASN A 391 10.25 -3.61 -40.85
N ILE A 392 9.87 -4.86 -41.13
CA ILE A 392 8.47 -5.28 -41.29
C ILE A 392 7.68 -4.98 -40.01
N ILE A 393 8.18 -5.41 -38.85
CA ILE A 393 7.50 -5.22 -37.56
C ILE A 393 7.37 -3.73 -37.22
N ILE A 394 8.42 -2.94 -37.42
CA ILE A 394 8.36 -1.49 -37.15
C ILE A 394 7.40 -0.81 -38.11
N GLU A 395 7.38 -1.19 -39.39
CA GLU A 395 6.41 -0.66 -40.36
C GLU A 395 4.97 -1.01 -39.97
N PHE A 396 4.73 -2.26 -39.57
CA PHE A 396 3.42 -2.72 -39.08
C PHE A 396 2.97 -1.91 -37.84
N TYR A 397 3.80 -1.80 -36.80
CA TYR A 397 3.47 -1.01 -35.61
C TYR A 397 3.30 0.49 -35.90
N CYS A 398 3.97 1.03 -36.92
CA CYS A 398 3.81 2.42 -37.33
C CYS A 398 2.49 2.71 -38.07
N ARG A 399 1.74 1.70 -38.55
CA ARG A 399 0.47 1.91 -39.27
C ARG A 399 -0.62 2.43 -38.33
N ASP A 400 -0.89 1.70 -37.24
CA ASP A 400 -1.94 2.04 -36.26
C ASP A 400 -1.41 2.65 -34.95
N PHE A 401 -0.11 2.48 -34.68
CA PHE A 401 0.64 3.06 -33.55
C PHE A 401 -0.10 3.09 -32.20
N ASP A 402 -0.69 1.95 -31.84
CA ASP A 402 -1.41 1.77 -30.57
C ASP A 402 -0.43 1.49 -29.42
N ILE A 403 -0.64 2.12 -28.27
CA ILE A 403 0.17 1.91 -27.07
C ILE A 403 0.14 0.46 -26.59
N ASN A 404 -0.94 -0.26 -26.89
CA ASN A 404 -1.14 -1.64 -26.50
C ASN A 404 -0.06 -2.58 -27.08
N TYR A 405 0.55 -2.24 -28.23
CA TYR A 405 1.63 -3.04 -28.83
C TYR A 405 2.90 -3.15 -27.99
N PHE A 406 3.11 -2.25 -27.02
CA PHE A 406 4.42 -2.02 -26.41
C PHE A 406 4.60 -2.62 -25.01
N ASN A 407 3.62 -3.37 -24.49
CA ASN A 407 3.73 -4.03 -23.20
C ASN A 407 4.57 -5.33 -23.27
N ILE A 408 5.05 -5.82 -22.11
CA ILE A 408 5.90 -7.02 -22.04
C ILE A 408 5.22 -8.27 -22.60
N GLU A 409 3.92 -8.46 -22.36
CA GLU A 409 3.18 -9.64 -22.79
C GLU A 409 3.08 -9.68 -24.31
N ASP A 410 2.75 -8.57 -24.95
CA ASP A 410 2.71 -8.44 -26.41
C ASP A 410 4.10 -8.59 -27.03
N MET A 411 5.15 -8.11 -26.37
CA MET A 411 6.52 -8.35 -26.80
C MET A 411 6.94 -9.81 -26.69
N ARG A 412 6.38 -10.60 -25.75
CA ARG A 412 6.60 -12.05 -25.67
C ARG A 412 5.83 -12.78 -26.78
N LYS A 413 4.56 -12.44 -27.00
CA LYS A 413 3.76 -12.98 -28.10
C LYS A 413 4.36 -12.68 -29.47
N LEU A 414 4.94 -11.48 -29.66
CA LEU A 414 5.70 -11.14 -30.86
C LEU A 414 6.84 -12.14 -31.09
N GLN A 415 7.59 -12.50 -30.04
CA GLN A 415 8.66 -13.48 -30.14
C GLN A 415 8.13 -14.86 -30.57
N GLU A 416 7.06 -15.34 -29.93
CA GLU A 416 6.41 -16.61 -30.25
C GLU A 416 5.88 -16.65 -31.69
N ASN A 417 5.30 -15.55 -32.16
CA ASN A 417 4.81 -15.41 -33.54
C ASN A 417 5.97 -15.46 -34.55
N ILE A 418 7.11 -14.83 -34.25
CA ILE A 418 8.30 -14.92 -35.10
C ILE A 418 8.85 -16.35 -35.09
N GLU A 419 8.93 -17.00 -33.93
CA GLU A 419 9.40 -18.39 -33.81
C GLU A 419 8.53 -19.34 -34.64
N LYS A 420 7.20 -19.17 -34.58
CA LYS A 420 6.24 -19.95 -35.37
C LYS A 420 6.35 -19.65 -36.88
N PHE A 421 6.48 -18.38 -37.25
CA PHE A 421 6.65 -17.98 -38.65
C PHE A 421 7.93 -18.58 -39.27
N LEU A 422 8.96 -18.79 -38.45
CA LEU A 422 10.25 -19.30 -38.88
C LEU A 422 10.44 -20.80 -38.64
N GLU A 423 9.40 -21.53 -38.17
CA GLU A 423 9.49 -22.93 -37.74
C GLU A 423 10.02 -23.87 -38.84
N ASN A 424 9.67 -23.58 -40.09
CA ASN A 424 10.04 -24.40 -41.25
C ASN A 424 11.38 -24.01 -41.91
N ILE A 425 12.09 -23.01 -41.37
CA ILE A 425 13.34 -22.53 -41.95
C ILE A 425 14.52 -23.39 -41.49
N SER A 426 15.05 -24.18 -42.42
CA SER A 426 16.14 -25.13 -42.19
C SER A 426 17.41 -24.80 -42.97
N LYS A 427 17.28 -24.07 -44.09
CA LYS A 427 18.35 -23.68 -45.02
C LYS A 427 18.12 -22.26 -45.57
N PRO A 428 19.15 -21.60 -46.13
CA PRO A 428 19.03 -20.25 -46.66
C PRO A 428 18.01 -20.09 -47.80
N GLU A 429 17.78 -21.14 -48.59
CA GLU A 429 16.83 -21.14 -49.70
C GLU A 429 15.38 -21.00 -49.22
N ASP A 430 15.05 -21.58 -48.05
CA ASP A 430 13.72 -21.53 -47.43
C ASP A 430 13.28 -20.09 -47.12
N LEU A 431 14.23 -19.14 -47.03
CA LEU A 431 13.94 -17.71 -46.82
C LEU A 431 13.18 -17.07 -48.00
N LEU A 432 13.26 -17.66 -49.20
CA LEU A 432 12.55 -17.17 -50.38
C LEU A 432 11.05 -17.53 -50.34
N ASP A 433 10.69 -18.53 -49.55
CA ASP A 433 9.32 -19.03 -49.41
C ASP A 433 8.56 -18.35 -48.26
N LEU A 434 9.19 -17.40 -47.57
CA LEU A 434 8.56 -16.63 -46.50
C LEU A 434 7.47 -15.69 -47.05
N ASP A 435 6.23 -15.92 -46.65
CA ASP A 435 5.11 -15.05 -46.96
C ASP A 435 4.99 -13.91 -45.93
N ILE A 436 5.33 -12.70 -46.38
CA ILE A 436 5.25 -11.49 -45.53
C ILE A 436 3.79 -11.16 -45.20
N GLU A 437 2.84 -11.43 -46.09
CA GLU A 437 1.42 -11.17 -45.84
C GLU A 437 0.88 -12.11 -44.75
N GLU A 438 1.31 -13.37 -44.74
CA GLU A 438 1.00 -14.32 -43.65
C GLU A 438 1.53 -13.82 -42.30
N PHE A 439 2.77 -13.31 -42.28
CA PHE A 439 3.35 -12.77 -41.05
C PHE A 439 2.62 -11.51 -40.57
N GLU A 440 2.26 -10.59 -41.47
CA GLU A 440 1.46 -9.42 -41.11
C GLU A 440 0.07 -9.80 -40.56
N ASP A 441 -0.58 -10.85 -41.11
CA ASP A 441 -1.84 -11.37 -40.58
C ASP A 441 -1.69 -12.00 -39.19
N MET A 442 -0.57 -12.68 -38.90
CA MET A 442 -0.26 -13.17 -37.55
C MET A 442 -0.15 -12.02 -36.54
N LEU A 443 0.53 -10.93 -36.90
CA LEU A 443 0.64 -9.74 -36.07
C LEU A 443 -0.72 -9.05 -35.87
N TYR A 444 -1.55 -9.00 -36.92
CA TYR A 444 -2.89 -8.42 -36.86
C TYR A 444 -3.85 -9.25 -35.98
N LYS A 445 -3.79 -10.58 -36.05
CA LYS A 445 -4.58 -11.46 -35.17
C LYS A 445 -4.21 -11.29 -33.71
N GLN A 446 -2.91 -11.14 -33.40
CA GLN A 446 -2.44 -10.80 -32.05
C GLN A 446 -3.08 -9.49 -31.56
N TYR A 447 -3.08 -8.45 -32.40
CA TYR A 447 -3.67 -7.15 -32.07
C TYR A 447 -5.16 -7.23 -31.73
N ILE A 448 -5.95 -7.92 -32.56
CA ILE A 448 -7.39 -8.08 -32.32
C ILE A 448 -7.64 -8.79 -30.99
N TYR A 449 -6.86 -9.82 -30.68
CA TYR A 449 -7.00 -10.55 -29.42
C TYR A 449 -6.71 -9.66 -28.21
N ALA A 450 -5.61 -8.89 -28.25
CA ALA A 450 -5.24 -7.95 -27.18
C ALA A 450 -6.33 -6.88 -26.95
N ASN A 451 -6.97 -6.40 -28.01
CA ASN A 451 -8.02 -5.38 -27.92
C ASN A 451 -9.44 -5.90 -27.61
N ARG A 452 -9.69 -7.21 -27.74
CA ARG A 452 -10.97 -7.83 -27.34
C ARG A 452 -11.03 -8.11 -25.84
N VAL A 453 -9.92 -8.53 -25.23
CA VAL A 453 -9.82 -8.81 -23.79
C VAL A 453 -9.99 -7.55 -22.92
N ILE A 454 -9.86 -6.35 -23.50
CA ILE A 454 -10.05 -5.06 -22.80
C ILE A 454 -11.53 -4.60 -22.82
N LYS A 455 -12.40 -5.22 -23.66
CA LYS A 455 -13.82 -4.85 -23.81
C LYS A 455 -14.79 -5.76 -23.03
N GLU A 456 -14.31 -6.82 -22.41
CA GLU A 456 -15.02 -7.63 -21.41
C GLU A 456 -14.51 -7.27 -20.01
#